data_AF-A0A511D795-F1
#
_entry.id   AF-A0A511D795-F1
#
_cell.length_a   1.000
_cell.length_b   1.000
_cell.length_c   1.000
_cell.angle_alpha   90.00
_cell.angle_beta   90.00
_cell.angle_gamma   90.00
#
_symmetry.space_group_name_H-M   'P 1'
#
loop_
_entity.id
_entity.type
_entity.pdbx_description
1 polymer ?
#
loop_
_entity_poly.entity_id
_entity_poly.type
_entity_poly.pdbx_seq_one_letter_code
_entity_poly.pdbx_strand_id
1 'polypeptide(L)'
;MQIARTERALGSEPIISHQVVGYSLADIKTRIEAARYLTWKSCHHLDQTEGTEEELAIMTKVFASEAAVQCVYDAMQVVGVNSYAKDRTTLERLMRDVLVLPIFDGGNMGVRRRQLHNILMQPGYDPMLAAEGRRSA
;
A
#
# COMPACT_ATOMS: atom_id res chain seq x y z
N MET A 1 8.38 -10.88 -9.23
CA MET A 1 8.45 -11.03 -10.70
C MET A 1 9.47 -12.06 -11.16
N GLN A 2 10.74 -12.00 -10.73
CA GLN A 2 11.79 -12.93 -11.19
C GLN A 2 11.42 -14.40 -10.93
N ILE A 3 11.09 -14.75 -9.68
CA ILE A 3 10.65 -16.09 -9.28
C ILE A 3 9.51 -16.60 -10.17
N ALA A 4 8.48 -15.78 -10.40
CA ALA A 4 7.34 -16.20 -11.21
C ALA A 4 7.70 -16.56 -12.67
N ARG A 5 8.76 -15.95 -13.21
CA ARG A 5 9.23 -16.18 -14.58
C ARG A 5 10.19 -17.37 -14.71
N THR A 6 10.79 -17.83 -13.62
CA THR A 6 11.82 -18.87 -13.64
C THR A 6 11.40 -20.16 -12.96
N GLU A 7 10.65 -20.08 -11.86
CA GLU A 7 10.17 -21.24 -11.11
C GLU A 7 9.02 -21.91 -11.84
N ARG A 8 9.04 -23.24 -11.84
CA ARG A 8 7.99 -24.08 -12.44
C ARG A 8 7.16 -24.85 -11.40
N ALA A 9 7.54 -24.76 -10.12
CA ALA A 9 6.99 -25.59 -9.06
C ALA A 9 7.01 -27.08 -9.45
N LEU A 10 5.83 -27.71 -9.57
CA LEU A 10 5.68 -29.11 -10.01
C LEU A 10 5.28 -29.23 -11.50
N GLY A 11 5.12 -28.11 -12.20
CA GLY A 11 4.69 -28.06 -13.59
C GLY A 11 5.85 -28.05 -14.59
N SER A 12 5.49 -28.05 -15.87
CA SER A 12 6.43 -28.00 -16.99
C SER A 12 6.72 -26.58 -17.49
N GLU A 13 5.96 -25.57 -17.05
CA GLU A 13 6.08 -24.17 -17.48
C GLU A 13 6.33 -23.25 -16.28
N PRO A 14 6.91 -22.05 -16.48
CA PRO A 14 7.03 -21.08 -15.40
C PRO A 14 5.67 -20.70 -14.83
N ILE A 15 5.59 -20.50 -13.51
CA ILE A 15 4.32 -20.28 -12.80
C ILE A 15 3.57 -19.02 -13.29
N ILE A 16 4.25 -18.04 -13.89
CA ILE A 16 3.62 -16.86 -14.50
C ILE A 16 2.67 -17.20 -15.65
N SER A 17 2.81 -18.40 -16.25
CA SER A 17 1.94 -18.88 -17.33
C SER A 17 0.53 -19.21 -16.82
N HIS A 18 0.38 -19.45 -15.52
CA HIS A 18 -0.91 -19.66 -14.88
C HIS A 18 -1.60 -18.32 -14.61
N GLN A 19 -2.79 -18.12 -15.17
CA GLN A 19 -3.51 -16.85 -15.12
C GLN A 19 -3.67 -16.27 -13.70
N VAL A 20 -3.94 -17.12 -12.71
CA VAL A 20 -4.11 -16.71 -11.30
C VAL A 20 -2.85 -16.01 -10.76
N VAL A 21 -1.66 -16.45 -11.15
CA VAL A 21 -0.40 -15.77 -10.80
C VAL A 21 -0.34 -14.39 -11.46
N GLY A 22 -0.75 -14.30 -12.71
CA GLY A 22 -0.86 -13.02 -13.43
C GLY A 22 -1.82 -12.04 -12.75
N TYR A 23 -3.00 -12.50 -12.33
CA TYR A 23 -4.00 -11.68 -11.63
C TYR A 23 -3.45 -11.12 -10.33
N SER A 24 -2.86 -11.97 -9.48
CA SER A 24 -2.27 -11.53 -8.22
C SER A 24 -1.12 -10.53 -8.42
N LEU A 25 -0.24 -10.78 -9.39
CA LEU A 25 0.84 -9.84 -9.72
C LEU A 25 0.34 -8.50 -10.26
N ALA A 26 -0.77 -8.50 -11.02
CA ALA A 26 -1.41 -7.28 -11.48
C ALA A 26 -1.99 -6.46 -10.32
N ASP A 27 -2.63 -7.10 -9.35
CA ASP A 27 -3.16 -6.43 -8.15
C ASP A 27 -2.03 -5.86 -7.28
N ILE A 28 -0.96 -6.62 -7.05
CA ILE A 28 0.24 -6.14 -6.34
C ILE A 28 0.80 -4.90 -7.05
N LYS A 29 0.97 -4.97 -8.37
CA LYS A 29 1.49 -3.84 -9.17
C LYS A 29 0.59 -2.62 -9.05
N THR A 30 -0.72 -2.82 -9.11
CA THR A 30 -1.72 -1.75 -9.01
C THR A 30 -1.64 -1.04 -7.65
N ARG A 31 -1.58 -1.80 -6.55
CA ARG A 31 -1.43 -1.23 -5.20
C ARG A 31 -0.15 -0.42 -5.05
N ILE A 32 0.97 -0.90 -5.59
CA ILE A 32 2.25 -0.19 -5.56
C ILE A 32 2.15 1.14 -6.31
N GLU A 33 1.55 1.15 -7.51
CA GLU A 33 1.37 2.41 -8.26
C GLU A 33 0.42 3.35 -7.54
N ALA A 34 -0.74 2.87 -7.09
CA ALA A 34 -1.70 3.69 -6.35
C ALA A 34 -1.07 4.32 -5.11
N ALA A 35 -0.29 3.56 -4.33
CA ALA A 35 0.39 4.06 -3.14
C ALA A 35 1.43 5.13 -3.49
N ARG A 36 2.19 4.94 -4.57
CA ARG A 36 3.18 5.92 -5.06
C ARG A 36 2.51 7.22 -5.49
N TYR A 37 1.49 7.14 -6.34
CA TYR A 37 0.76 8.31 -6.83
C TYR A 37 0.08 9.07 -5.70
N LEU A 38 -0.56 8.35 -4.76
CA LEU A 38 -1.19 8.97 -3.60
C LEU A 38 -0.15 9.67 -2.71
N THR A 39 1.02 9.07 -2.52
CA THR A 39 2.13 9.69 -1.78
C THR A 39 2.61 10.97 -2.44
N TRP A 40 2.88 10.96 -3.75
CA TRP A 40 3.32 12.16 -4.46
C TRP A 40 2.27 13.27 -4.44
N LYS A 41 0.99 12.92 -4.64
CA LYS A 41 -0.11 13.87 -4.52
C LYS A 41 -0.16 14.49 -3.13
N SER A 42 -0.02 13.68 -2.09
CA SER A 42 -0.02 14.15 -0.71
C SER A 42 1.15 15.07 -0.41
N CYS A 43 2.37 14.75 -0.85
CA CYS A 43 3.53 15.62 -0.68
C CYS A 43 3.32 16.97 -1.39
N HIS A 44 2.87 16.94 -2.65
CA HIS A 44 2.60 18.15 -3.41
C HIS A 44 1.56 19.04 -2.74
N HIS A 45 0.47 18.44 -2.25
CA HIS A 45 -0.58 19.18 -1.55
C HIS A 45 -0.08 19.78 -0.23
N LEU A 46 0.72 19.02 0.54
CA LEU A 46 1.32 19.52 1.78
C LEU A 46 2.26 20.71 1.53
N ASP A 47 3.05 20.66 0.45
CA ASP A 47 3.90 21.77 0.04
C ASP A 47 3.07 23.00 -0.34
N GLN A 48 1.95 22.80 -1.04
CA GLN A 48 1.04 23.89 -1.43
C GLN A 48 0.35 24.53 -0.23
N THR A 49 -0.03 23.75 0.78
CA THR A 49 -0.78 24.24 1.94
C THR A 49 0.14 24.66 3.09
N GLU A 50 1.45 24.67 2.87
CA GLU A 50 2.47 24.97 3.88
C GLU A 50 2.32 24.08 5.13
N GLY A 51 1.85 22.84 4.94
CA GLY A 51 1.64 21.88 6.00
C GLY A 51 0.37 22.06 6.82
N THR A 52 -0.54 22.96 6.45
CA THR A 52 -1.78 23.22 7.21
C THR A 52 -2.88 22.20 6.96
N GLU A 53 -2.87 21.52 5.81
CA GLU A 53 -3.88 20.52 5.44
C GLU A 53 -3.28 19.10 5.48
N GLU A 54 -3.69 18.29 6.47
CA GLU A 54 -3.11 16.96 6.73
C GLU A 54 -3.94 15.77 6.18
N GLU A 55 -5.12 16.02 5.60
CA GLU A 55 -6.06 14.97 5.20
C GLU A 55 -5.44 13.93 4.25
N LEU A 56 -4.85 14.38 3.15
CA LEU A 56 -4.19 13.50 2.18
C LEU A 56 -3.00 12.74 2.80
N ALA A 57 -2.28 13.35 3.74
CA ALA A 57 -1.16 12.70 4.41
C ALA A 57 -1.66 11.53 5.28
N ILE A 58 -2.76 11.75 6.00
CA ILE A 58 -3.41 10.72 6.82
C ILE A 58 -3.95 9.59 5.94
N MET A 59 -4.67 9.91 4.85
CA MET A 59 -5.18 8.92 3.90
C MET A 59 -4.05 8.10 3.28
N THR A 60 -2.97 8.77 2.87
CA THR A 60 -1.78 8.13 2.29
C THR A 60 -1.14 7.16 3.26
N LYS A 61 -0.92 7.57 4.52
CA LYS A 61 -0.31 6.71 5.54
C LYS A 61 -1.13 5.44 5.73
N VAL A 62 -2.44 5.58 5.90
CA VAL A 62 -3.35 4.43 6.09
C VAL A 62 -3.33 3.51 4.88
N PHE A 63 -3.54 4.05 3.68
CA PHE A 63 -3.61 3.26 2.45
C PHE A 63 -2.28 2.56 2.15
N ALA A 64 -1.17 3.29 2.11
CA ALA A 64 0.12 2.74 1.71
C ALA A 64 0.64 1.68 2.69
N SER A 65 0.43 1.87 3.99
CA SER A 65 0.84 0.89 5.00
C SER A 65 0.06 -0.42 4.91
N GLU A 66 -1.26 -0.36 4.74
CA GLU A 66 -2.11 -1.55 4.58
C GLU A 66 -1.88 -2.24 3.23
N ALA A 67 -1.71 -1.44 2.17
CA ALA A 67 -1.36 -1.95 0.84
C ALA A 67 -0.02 -2.70 0.84
N ALA A 68 0.99 -2.21 1.56
CA ALA A 68 2.28 -2.88 1.67
C ALA A 68 2.17 -4.29 2.29
N VAL A 69 1.38 -4.43 3.36
CA VAL A 69 1.10 -5.74 3.99
C VAL A 69 0.44 -6.68 2.99
N GLN A 70 -0.61 -6.20 2.29
CA GLN A 70 -1.32 -7.02 1.31
C GLN A 70 -0.41 -7.42 0.13
N CYS A 71 0.41 -6.49 -0.36
CA CYS A 71 1.36 -6.78 -1.44
C CYS A 71 2.33 -7.90 -1.09
N VAL A 72 2.88 -7.91 0.13
CA VAL A 72 3.79 -8.96 0.57
C VAL A 72 3.05 -10.28 0.76
N TYR A 73 1.87 -10.25 1.37
CA TYR A 73 1.05 -11.45 1.57
C TYR A 73 0.65 -12.10 0.24
N ASP A 74 0.17 -11.33 -0.73
CA ASP A 74 -0.18 -11.83 -2.06
C ASP A 74 1.05 -12.38 -2.79
N ALA A 75 2.22 -11.73 -2.64
CA ALA A 75 3.47 -12.23 -3.21
C ALA A 75 3.88 -13.57 -2.57
N MET A 76 3.66 -13.77 -1.27
CA MET A 76 3.86 -15.04 -0.60
C MET A 76 2.93 -16.12 -1.17
N GLN A 77 1.66 -15.81 -1.40
CA GLN A 77 0.72 -16.76 -2.02
C GLN A 77 1.14 -17.16 -3.43
N VAL A 78 1.65 -16.22 -4.24
CA VAL A 78 2.17 -16.51 -5.58
C VAL A 78 3.37 -17.46 -5.53
N VAL A 79 4.26 -17.29 -4.56
CA VAL A 79 5.45 -18.17 -4.40
C VAL A 79 5.09 -19.51 -3.75
N GLY A 80 4.00 -19.55 -2.97
CA GLY A 80 3.59 -20.72 -2.21
C GLY A 80 4.50 -20.98 -1.01
N VAL A 81 4.57 -22.23 -0.54
CA VAL A 81 5.32 -22.61 0.68
C VAL A 81 6.79 -22.17 0.67
N ASN A 82 7.40 -22.05 -0.52
CA ASN A 82 8.77 -21.57 -0.69
C ASN A 82 8.96 -20.10 -0.25
N SER A 83 7.90 -19.33 -0.06
CA SER A 83 7.97 -17.97 0.47
C SER A 83 8.41 -17.91 1.94
N TYR A 84 8.36 -19.04 2.65
CA TYR A 84 8.87 -19.19 4.02
C TYR A 84 10.31 -19.70 4.07
N ALA A 85 10.87 -20.12 2.92
CA ALA A 85 12.23 -20.63 2.83
C ALA A 85 13.24 -19.47 2.73
N LYS A 86 14.00 -19.26 3.80
CA LYS A 86 14.95 -18.14 3.98
C LYS A 86 16.11 -18.13 2.98
N ASP A 87 16.43 -19.27 2.39
CA ASP A 87 17.48 -19.47 1.40
C ASP A 87 17.03 -19.12 -0.03
N ARG A 88 15.71 -19.07 -0.27
CA ARG A 88 15.13 -18.87 -1.61
C ARG A 88 14.50 -17.50 -1.80
N THR A 89 13.89 -16.95 -0.75
CA THR A 89 13.23 -15.65 -0.82
C THR A 89 13.50 -14.84 0.44
N THR A 90 13.16 -13.55 0.38
CA THR A 90 13.15 -12.68 1.55
C THR A 90 11.73 -12.32 1.99
N LEU A 91 10.70 -13.05 1.53
CA LEU A 91 9.31 -12.66 1.69
C LEU A 91 8.84 -12.79 3.14
N GLU A 92 9.30 -13.79 3.88
CA GLU A 92 9.06 -13.96 5.31
C GLU A 92 9.66 -12.82 6.14
N ARG A 93 10.86 -12.37 5.76
CA ARG A 93 11.51 -11.20 6.38
C ARG A 93 10.74 -9.93 6.03
N LEU A 94 10.40 -9.74 4.76
CA LEU A 94 9.59 -8.60 4.32
C LEU A 94 8.25 -8.56 5.02
N MET A 95 7.60 -9.71 5.24
CA MET A 95 6.33 -9.79 5.95
C MET A 95 6.46 -9.25 7.38
N ARG A 96 7.50 -9.67 8.10
CA ARG A 96 7.80 -9.12 9.43
C ARG A 96 8.05 -7.62 9.39
N ASP A 97 8.80 -7.15 8.39
CA ASP A 97 9.18 -5.74 8.27
C ASP A 97 7.96 -4.85 7.91
N VAL A 98 7.04 -5.30 7.06
CA VAL A 98 5.86 -4.49 6.66
C VAL A 98 4.75 -4.48 7.71
N LEU A 99 4.68 -5.47 8.59
CA LEU A 99 3.66 -5.54 9.66
C LEU A 99 3.74 -4.37 10.65
N VAL A 100 4.88 -3.68 10.72
CA VAL A 100 5.04 -2.49 11.57
C VAL A 100 4.34 -1.25 10.98
N LEU A 101 4.14 -1.20 9.66
CA LEU A 101 3.72 0.02 8.96
C LEU A 101 2.32 0.52 9.39
N PRO A 102 1.30 -0.36 9.54
CA PRO A 102 -0.01 0.07 10.00
C PRO A 102 -0.04 0.49 11.47
N ILE A 103 0.95 0.11 12.27
CA ILE A 103 0.94 0.28 13.73
C ILE A 103 1.85 1.40 14.24
N PHE A 104 3.00 1.64 13.60
CA PHE A 104 3.91 2.71 13.99
C PHE A 104 3.51 4.08 13.41
N ASP A 105 4.21 5.13 13.84
CA ASP A 105 4.01 6.52 13.40
C ASP A 105 2.54 6.98 13.49
N GLY A 106 1.93 6.70 14.65
CA GLY A 106 0.48 6.80 14.84
C GLY A 106 -0.25 5.67 14.12
N GLY A 107 -0.68 4.65 14.87
CA GLY A 107 -1.37 3.50 14.32
C GLY A 107 -2.66 3.86 13.58
N ASN A 108 -2.97 3.09 12.53
CA ASN A 108 -4.05 3.39 11.60
C ASN A 108 -5.41 3.47 12.31
N MET A 109 -5.71 2.53 13.21
CA MET A 109 -7.02 2.46 13.88
C MET A 109 -7.19 3.49 15.00
N GLY A 110 -6.21 3.59 15.91
CA GLY A 110 -6.34 4.42 17.11
C GLY A 110 -6.01 5.90 16.91
N VAL A 111 -5.19 6.23 15.90
CA VAL A 111 -4.69 7.60 15.69
C VAL A 111 -5.16 8.14 14.34
N ARG A 112 -4.73 7.53 13.23
CA ARG A 112 -4.88 8.12 11.89
C ARG A 112 -6.33 8.18 11.43
N ARG A 113 -7.08 7.08 11.54
CA ARG A 113 -8.53 7.07 11.23
C ARG A 113 -9.33 7.97 12.16
N ARG A 114 -8.91 8.13 13.43
CA ARG A 114 -9.53 9.09 14.36
C ARG A 114 -9.28 10.54 13.94
N GLN A 115 -8.05 10.89 13.55
CA GLN A 115 -7.74 12.22 13.02
C GLN A 115 -8.56 12.51 11.76
N LEU A 116 -8.60 11.56 10.82
CA LEU A 116 -9.41 11.67 9.61
C LEU A 116 -10.89 11.85 9.96
N HIS A 117 -11.44 11.04 10.87
CA HIS A 117 -12.81 11.18 11.35
C HIS A 117 -13.11 12.58 11.90
N ASN A 118 -12.20 13.17 12.67
CA ASN A 118 -12.36 14.53 13.19
C ASN A 118 -12.39 15.58 12.07
N ILE A 119 -11.57 15.44 11.02
CA ILE A 119 -11.59 16.32 9.84
C ILE A 119 -12.94 16.20 9.13
N LEU A 120 -13.41 14.96 8.89
CA LEU A 120 -14.68 14.69 8.20
C LEU A 120 -15.91 15.25 8.94
N MET A 121 -15.82 15.48 10.24
CA MET A 121 -16.93 16.02 11.06
C MET A 121 -16.97 17.56 11.11
N GLN A 122 -15.98 18.26 10.57
CA GLN A 122 -15.91 19.72 10.68
C GLN A 122 -17.10 20.39 9.93
N PRO A 123 -17.83 21.34 10.57
CA PRO A 123 -18.87 22.12 9.89
C PRO A 123 -18.23 23.03 8.82
N GLY A 124 -18.14 22.54 7.58
CA GLY A 124 -17.43 23.20 6.49
C GLY A 124 -16.46 22.30 5.73
N TYR A 125 -16.33 21.03 6.11
CA TYR A 125 -15.55 20.05 5.36
C TYR A 125 -16.06 19.92 3.91
N ASP A 126 -15.15 20.08 2.95
CA ASP A 126 -15.39 19.92 1.53
C ASP A 126 -14.57 18.73 1.00
N PRO A 127 -15.20 17.59 0.69
CA PRO A 127 -14.49 16.39 0.24
C PRO A 127 -13.81 16.54 -1.13
N MET A 128 -14.16 17.58 -1.89
CA MET A 128 -13.61 17.81 -3.22
C MET A 128 -12.40 18.74 -3.20
N LEU A 129 -12.10 19.40 -2.09
CA LEU A 129 -11.06 20.42 -1.98
C LEU A 129 -9.69 19.91 -2.45
N ALA A 130 -9.23 18.81 -1.86
CA ALA A 130 -7.96 18.18 -2.22
C ALA A 130 -8.01 17.42 -3.57
N ALA A 131 -9.21 17.06 -4.06
CA ALA A 131 -9.38 16.43 -5.36
C ALA A 131 -9.23 17.46 -6.50
N GLU A 132 -9.74 18.67 -6.29
CA GLU A 132 -9.76 19.77 -7.25
C GLU A 132 -8.52 20.68 -7.14
N GLY A 133 -7.62 20.42 -6.18
CA GLY A 133 -6.43 21.23 -5.96
C GLY A 133 -6.74 22.62 -5.38
N ARG A 134 -7.90 22.76 -4.72
CA ARG A 134 -8.28 23.95 -3.98
C ARG A 134 -7.66 23.94 -2.58
N ARG A 135 -7.68 25.08 -1.90
CA ARG A 135 -7.25 25.24 -0.50
C ARG A 135 -8.43 25.62 0.36
N SER A 136 -8.38 25.29 1.64
CA SER A 136 -9.35 25.82 2.60
C SER A 136 -9.20 27.33 2.70
N ALA A 137 -10.33 28.04 2.75
CA ALA A 137 -10.39 29.49 2.86
C ALA A 137 -9.95 29.99 4.24
#